data_AF-T1ASH1-F1
#
_entry.id   AF-T1ASH1-F1
#
_cell.length_a   1.000
_cell.length_b   1.000
_cell.length_c   1.000
_cell.angle_alpha   90.00
_cell.angle_beta   90.00
_cell.angle_gamma   90.00
#
_symmetry.space_group_name_H-M   'P 1'
#
loop_
_entity.id
_entity.type
_entity.pdbx_description
1 polymer ?
#
loop_
_entity_poly.entity_id
_entity_poly.type
_entity_poly.pdbx_seq_one_letter_code
_entity_poly.pdbx_strand_id
1 'polypeptide(L)'
;MPSGFSRRAEEAGAEALVLCDTNGGTLPDEVERVVAEVRRRTSVVLGGHFHNDAGCAVANTLASVRRGRHSGAGMRERLVGTRGTP
;
A
#
# COMPACT_ATOMS: atom_id res chain seq x y z
N MET A 1 -4.81 -3.56 -11.16
CA MET A 1 -3.44 -4.13 -11.17
C MET A 1 -3.48 -5.47 -11.90
N PRO A 2 -2.49 -5.81 -12.74
CA PRO A 2 -2.45 -7.11 -13.41
C PRO A 2 -2.51 -8.22 -12.35
N SER A 3 -3.43 -9.16 -12.53
CA SER A 3 -3.97 -10.05 -11.50
C SER A 3 -2.97 -10.96 -10.80
N GLY A 4 -1.72 -11.04 -11.26
CA GLY A 4 -0.70 -11.95 -10.71
C GLY A 4 0.62 -11.32 -10.28
N PHE A 5 0.72 -9.99 -10.14
CA PHE A 5 1.99 -9.37 -9.73
C PHE A 5 2.38 -9.74 -8.29
N SER A 6 1.45 -9.61 -7.34
CA SER A 6 1.71 -9.87 -5.90
C SER A 6 2.15 -11.32 -5.64
N ARG A 7 1.52 -12.27 -6.32
CA ARG A 7 1.85 -13.70 -6.20
C ARG A 7 3.22 -14.03 -6.77
N ARG A 8 3.57 -13.45 -7.92
CA ARG A 8 4.90 -13.64 -8.51
C ARG A 8 6.01 -13.05 -7.65
N ALA A 9 5.76 -11.91 -7.02
CA ALA A 9 6.72 -11.31 -6.10
C ALA A 9 6.95 -12.20 -4.86
N GLU A 10 5.89 -12.80 -4.32
CA GLU A 10 5.99 -13.80 -3.24
C GLU A 10 6.76 -15.05 -3.68
N GLU A 11 6.44 -15.61 -4.86
CA GLU A 11 7.15 -16.75 -5.44
C GLU A 11 8.64 -16.44 -5.71
N ALA A 12 8.97 -15.17 -5.99
CA ALA A 12 10.34 -14.69 -6.14
C ALA A 12 11.06 -14.40 -4.80
N GLY A 13 10.39 -14.59 -3.66
CA GLY A 13 10.97 -14.39 -2.33
C GLY A 13 11.00 -12.93 -1.85
N ALA A 14 10.09 -12.08 -2.33
CA ALA A 14 10.01 -10.70 -1.85
C ALA A 14 9.68 -10.65 -0.35
N GLU A 15 10.50 -9.93 0.43
CA GLU A 15 10.24 -9.70 1.85
C GLU A 15 9.06 -8.74 2.07
N ALA A 16 8.91 -7.75 1.17
CA ALA A 16 7.84 -6.76 1.24
C ALA A 16 7.37 -6.30 -0.15
N LEU A 17 6.11 -5.85 -0.22
CA LEU A 17 5.47 -5.25 -1.37
C LEU A 17 4.98 -3.84 -1.02
N VAL A 18 5.47 -2.82 -1.71
CA VAL A 18 5.07 -1.42 -1.47
C VAL A 18 4.04 -0.98 -2.51
N LEU A 19 2.89 -0.50 -2.03
CA LEU A 19 1.84 0.11 -2.84
C LEU A 19 2.11 1.61 -2.96
N CYS A 20 2.38 2.07 -4.19
CA CYS A 20 2.73 3.47 -4.44
C CYS A 20 1.57 4.22 -5.08
N ASP A 21 1.10 5.29 -4.43
CA ASP A 21 0.28 6.32 -5.06
C ASP A 21 1.21 7.40 -5.62
N THR A 22 1.74 7.14 -6.81
CA THR A 22 2.64 8.07 -7.52
C THR A 22 2.00 9.43 -7.77
N ASN A 23 0.66 9.46 -7.94
CA ASN A 23 -0.03 10.68 -8.30
C ASN A 23 -0.47 11.53 -7.11
N GLY A 24 -0.65 10.92 -5.94
CA GLY A 24 -1.11 11.59 -4.72
C GLY A 24 -2.60 11.92 -4.71
N GLY A 25 -3.37 11.24 -5.56
CA GLY A 25 -4.80 11.51 -5.77
C GLY A 25 -5.72 10.38 -5.31
N THR A 26 -5.18 9.32 -4.72
CA THR A 26 -6.01 8.18 -4.29
C THR A 26 -6.78 8.55 -3.02
N LEU A 27 -8.07 8.23 -2.96
CA LEU A 27 -8.89 8.49 -1.78
C LEU A 27 -8.74 7.38 -0.72
N PRO A 28 -8.99 7.66 0.57
CA PRO A 28 -8.79 6.66 1.63
C PRO A 28 -9.58 5.37 1.46
N ASP A 29 -10.82 5.45 0.98
CA ASP A 29 -11.68 4.30 0.69
C ASP A 29 -11.14 3.44 -0.48
N GLU A 30 -10.55 4.09 -1.48
CA GLU A 30 -9.86 3.38 -2.57
C GLU A 30 -8.61 2.66 -2.05
N VAL A 31 -7.85 3.29 -1.14
CA VAL A 31 -6.70 2.67 -0.48
C VAL A 31 -7.14 1.44 0.32
N GLU A 32 -8.21 1.53 1.12
CA GLU A 32 -8.73 0.37 1.86
C GLU A 32 -9.11 -0.78 0.91
N ARG A 33 -9.78 -0.46 -0.21
CA ARG A 33 -10.17 -1.45 -1.21
C ARG A 33 -8.96 -2.14 -1.86
N VAL A 34 -7.96 -1.37 -2.28
CA VAL A 34 -6.74 -1.89 -2.91
C VAL A 34 -5.94 -2.75 -1.95
N VAL A 35 -5.71 -2.28 -0.72
CA VAL A 35 -4.99 -3.05 0.32
C VAL A 35 -5.71 -4.37 0.60
N ALA A 36 -7.04 -4.35 0.74
CA ALA A 36 -7.81 -5.57 0.94
C ALA A 36 -7.69 -6.54 -0.24
N GLU A 37 -7.69 -6.04 -1.48
CA GLU A 37 -7.54 -6.86 -2.68
C GLU A 37 -6.17 -7.52 -2.77
N VAL A 38 -5.10 -6.74 -2.55
CA VAL A 38 -3.72 -7.25 -2.59
C VAL A 38 -3.49 -8.26 -1.46
N ARG A 39 -3.97 -7.98 -0.25
CA ARG A 39 -3.80 -8.88 0.90
C ARG A 39 -4.44 -10.25 0.69
N ARG A 40 -5.55 -10.34 -0.05
CA ARG A 40 -6.17 -11.63 -0.40
C ARG A 40 -5.32 -12.50 -1.33
N ARG A 41 -4.28 -11.93 -1.94
CA ARG A 41 -3.48 -12.58 -2.99
C ARG A 41 -2.04 -12.88 -2.58
N THR A 42 -1.60 -12.44 -1.40
CA THR A 42 -0.22 -12.68 -0.94
C THR A 42 -0.11 -12.64 0.57
N SER A 43 0.80 -13.44 1.12
CA SER A 43 1.14 -13.39 2.54
C SER A 43 2.25 -12.37 2.86
N VAL A 44 2.96 -11.88 1.85
CA VAL A 44 4.10 -10.93 1.95
C VAL A 44 3.72 -9.66 2.71
N VAL A 45 4.68 -9.11 3.46
CA VAL A 45 4.52 -7.83 4.19
C VAL A 45 4.12 -6.74 3.20
N LEU A 46 3.08 -5.97 3.52
CA LEU A 46 2.66 -4.85 2.68
C LEU A 46 3.25 -3.54 3.23
N GLY A 47 3.59 -2.63 2.33
CA GLY A 47 3.95 -1.25 2.63
C GLY A 47 3.18 -0.28 1.75
N GLY A 48 3.14 0.99 2.12
CA GLY A 48 2.37 2.02 1.43
C GLY A 48 3.15 3.31 1.36
N HIS A 49 3.24 3.88 0.16
CA HIS A 49 3.86 5.16 -0.14
C HIS A 49 2.79 6.07 -0.76
N PHE A 50 2.31 7.04 0.01
CA PHE A 50 1.20 7.90 -0.39
C PHE A 50 1.66 9.33 -0.53
N HIS A 51 1.47 9.88 -1.73
CA HIS A 51 1.72 11.29 -1.96
C HIS A 51 0.59 12.17 -1.40
N ASN A 52 0.93 13.40 -0.98
CA ASN A 52 -0.03 14.33 -0.35
C ASN A 52 -0.58 15.40 -1.29
N ASP A 53 -0.51 15.20 -2.61
CA ASP A 53 -0.93 16.16 -3.63
C ASP A 53 -2.42 16.55 -3.49
N ALA A 54 -3.28 15.61 -3.06
CA ALA A 54 -4.70 15.85 -2.74
C ALA A 54 -4.98 16.05 -1.24
N GLY A 55 -3.96 16.24 -0.39
CA GLY A 55 -4.12 16.41 1.06
C GLY A 55 -4.55 15.15 1.82
N CYS A 56 -4.56 13.98 1.17
CA CYS A 56 -5.08 12.73 1.71
C CYS A 56 -4.02 11.77 2.24
N ALA A 57 -2.72 12.09 2.21
CA ALA A 57 -1.67 11.11 2.49
C ALA A 57 -1.74 10.51 3.91
N VAL A 58 -2.03 11.32 4.93
CA VAL A 58 -2.19 10.84 6.31
C VAL A 58 -3.40 9.90 6.42
N ALA A 59 -4.53 10.29 5.81
CA ALA A 59 -5.74 9.48 5.80
C ALA A 59 -5.51 8.15 5.06
N ASN A 60 -4.80 8.17 3.94
CA ASN A 60 -4.40 6.99 3.17
C ASN A 60 -3.48 6.07 3.97
N THR A 61 -2.51 6.62 4.70
CA THR A 61 -1.65 5.84 5.60
C THR A 61 -2.47 5.12 6.66
N LEU A 62 -3.37 5.83 7.35
CA LEU A 62 -4.22 5.24 8.39
C LEU A 62 -5.17 4.16 7.83
N ALA A 63 -5.79 4.43 6.69
CA ALA A 63 -6.63 3.48 5.96
C ALA A 63 -5.85 2.21 5.61
N SER A 64 -4.63 2.35 5.11
CA SER A 64 -3.77 1.24 4.73
C SER A 64 -3.36 0.36 5.91
N VAL A 65 -3.00 0.97 7.05
CA VAL A 65 -2.63 0.24 8.28
C VAL A 65 -3.83 -0.50 8.87
N ARG A 66 -5.01 0.16 8.91
CA ARG A 66 -6.25 -0.45 9.40
C ARG A 66 -6.61 -1.71 8.63
N ARG A 67 -6.46 -1.68 7.30
CA ARG A 67 -6.81 -2.80 6.43
C ARG A 67 -5.69 -3.84 6.28
N GLY A 68 -4.43 -3.42 6.38
CA GLY A 68 -3.25 -4.29 6.23
C GLY A 68 -2.85 -5.06 7.48
N ARG A 69 -3.41 -4.75 8.67
CA ARG A 69 -3.13 -5.48 9.93
C ARG A 69 -3.77 -6.87 10.04
N HIS A 70 -4.66 -7.25 9.13
CA HIS A 70 -5.33 -8.54 9.21
C HIS A 70 -4.46 -9.64 8.58
N SER A 71 -4.07 -10.60 9.42
CA SER A 71 -3.40 -11.88 9.12
C SER A 71 -1.86 -11.87 9.11
N GLY A 72 -1.19 -11.93 10.26
CA GLY A 72 0.18 -12.48 10.42
C GLY A 72 1.40 -11.70 9.89
N ALA A 73 1.31 -11.00 8.76
CA ALA A 73 2.33 -10.09 8.24
C ALA A 73 1.78 -8.65 8.28
N GLY A 74 2.45 -7.76 9.01
CA GLY A 74 1.97 -6.40 9.25
C GLY A 74 2.07 -5.49 8.01
N MET A 75 1.34 -4.38 8.05
CA MET A 75 1.59 -3.24 7.16
C MET A 75 2.74 -2.41 7.75
N ARG A 76 3.79 -2.11 6.97
CA ARG A 76 4.86 -1.17 7.36
C ARG A 76 4.65 0.17 6.68
N GLU A 77 4.73 1.25 7.44
CA GLU A 77 4.73 2.60 6.87
C GLU A 77 6.07 2.88 6.20
N ARG A 78 6.06 3.41 4.97
CA ARG A 78 7.27 3.98 4.38
C ARG A 78 6.91 5.18 3.51
N LEU A 79 7.24 6.35 4.06
CA LEU A 79 7.22 7.70 3.46
C LEU A 79 5.84 8.26 3.04
N VAL A 80 5.49 9.37 3.71
CA VAL A 80 4.51 10.37 3.28
C VAL A 80 5.30 11.54 2.70
N GLY A 81 5.04 11.95 1.46
CA GLY A 81 5.73 13.07 0.82
C GLY A 81 4.91 13.71 -0.30
N THR A 82 5.08 15.00 -0.57
CA THR A 82 4.53 15.63 -1.78
C THR A 82 5.54 15.46 -2.91
N ARG A 83 5.12 15.38 -4.18
CA ARG A 83 6.09 15.44 -5.29
C ARG A 83 7.02 16.65 -5.10
N GLY A 84 8.32 16.42 -5.00
CA GLY A 84 9.34 17.49 -4.90
C GLY A 84 9.85 17.83 -3.50
N THR A 85 9.48 17.09 -2.44
CA THR A 85 10.22 17.17 -1.17
C THR A 85 11.45 16.24 -1.23
N PRO A 86 12.65 16.73 -0.86
CA PRO A 86 13.90 15.98 -0.95
C PRO A 86 13.92 14.70 -0.10
#